data_AF-A0A3D2SF53-F1
#
_entry.id   AF-A0A3D2SF53-F1
#
_cell.length_a   1.000
_cell.length_b   1.000
_cell.length_c   1.000
_cell.angle_alpha   90.00
_cell.angle_beta   90.00
_cell.angle_gamma   90.00
#
_symmetry.space_group_name_H-M   'P 1'
#
loop_
_entity.id
_entity.type
_entity.pdbx_description
1 polymer ?
#
loop_
_entity_poly.entity_id
_entity_poly.type
_entity_poly.pdbx_seq_one_letter_code
_entity_poly.pdbx_strand_id
1 'polypeptide(L)' 'MLSDFAKWLPDCGYELRNASVFEKYINDPSRTEEQKLKTEIYIPLQ' A
#
# COMPACT_ATOMS: atom_id res chain seq x y z
N MET A 1 -6.12 -7.19 -2.86
CA MET A 1 -5.14 -6.14 -2.54
C MET A 1 -5.45 -5.49 -1.19
N LEU A 2 -6.50 -4.67 -1.04
CA LEU A 2 -6.87 -4.12 0.29
C LEU A 2 -7.30 -5.20 1.30
N SER A 3 -7.87 -6.31 0.80
CA SER A 3 -8.24 -7.50 1.58
C SER A 3 -7.06 -8.19 2.27
N ASP A 4 -5.85 -8.06 1.72
CA ASP A 4 -4.67 -8.79 2.21
C ASP A 4 -4.06 -8.07 3.43
N PHE A 5 -4.12 -6.74 3.44
CA PHE A 5 -3.72 -5.92 4.58
C PHE A 5 -4.60 -6.14 5.80
N ALA A 6 -5.92 -6.28 5.61
CA ALA A 6 -6.87 -6.49 6.71
C ALA A 6 -6.59 -7.76 7.52
N LYS A 7 -5.93 -8.76 6.93
CA LYS A 7 -5.49 -9.98 7.62
C LYS A 7 -4.08 -9.85 8.20
N TRP A 8 -3.14 -9.29 7.45
CA TRP A 8 -1.73 -9.20 7.86
C TRP A 8 -1.47 -8.18 8.98
N LEU A 9 -2.18 -7.04 8.99
CA LEU A 9 -1.97 -6.00 10.01
C LEU A 9 -2.29 -6.47 11.44
N PRO A 10 -3.44 -7.12 11.70
CA PRO A 10 -3.73 -7.67 13.02
C PRO A 10 -2.69 -8.68 13.49
N ASP A 11 -2.18 -9.54 12.60
CA ASP A 11 -1.13 -10.51 12.93
C ASP A 11 0.19 -9.84 13.36
N CYS A 12 0.42 -8.59 12.93
CA CYS A 12 1.57 -7.77 13.31
C CYS A 12 1.32 -6.89 14.55
N GLY A 13 0.13 -6.92 15.14
CA GLY A 13 -0.24 -6.11 16.30
C GLY A 13 -0.54 -4.64 15.98
N TYR A 14 -0.84 -4.32 14.72
CA TYR A 14 -1.19 -2.97 14.30
C TYR A 14 -2.67 -2.84 13.97
N GLU A 15 -3.25 -1.68 14.28
CA GLU A 15 -4.63 -1.32 13.96
C GLU A 15 -4.67 -0.24 12.87
N LEU A 16 -5.71 -0.26 12.02
CA LEU A 16 -5.94 0.78 11.02
C LEU A 16 -6.69 1.95 11.63
N ARG A 17 -6.21 3.18 11.40
CA ARG A 17 -7.01 4.39 11.68
C ARG A 17 -7.99 4.66 10.54
N ASN A 18 -9.05 5.44 10.82
CA ASN A 18 -10.04 5.83 9.83
C ASN A 18 -9.50 6.89 8.84
N ALA A 19 -8.65 6.44 7.91
CA ALA A 19 -8.11 7.24 6.81
C ALA A 19 -7.89 6.34 5.58
N SER A 20 -7.76 6.95 4.42
CA SER A 20 -7.54 6.22 3.16
C SER A 20 -6.11 5.69 3.05
N VAL A 21 -5.98 4.46 2.54
CA VAL A 21 -4.73 3.93 1.99
C VAL A 21 -4.48 4.60 0.64
N PHE A 22 -3.23 4.88 0.32
CA PHE A 22 -2.85 5.37 -0.99
C PHE A 22 -1.55 4.76 -1.48
N GLU A 23 -1.39 4.77 -2.80
CA GLU A 23 -0.20 4.31 -3.48
C GLU A 23 0.58 5.51 -4.00
N LYS A 24 1.91 5.43 -3.91
CA LYS A 24 2.81 6.42 -4.49
C LYS A 24 3.72 5.72 -5.48
N TYR A 25 3.60 6.08 -6.74
CA TYR A 25 4.52 5.64 -7.78
C TYR A 25 5.91 6.23 -7.52
N ILE A 26 6.92 5.36 -7.40
CA ILE A 26 8.32 5.75 -7.24
C ILE A 26 8.89 6.14 -8.62
N ASN A 27 8.46 5.44 -9.67
CA ASN A 27 8.82 5.70 -11.05
C ASN A 27 7.61 6.11 -11.89
N ASP A 28 7.87 6.90 -12.92
CA ASP A 28 6.84 7.44 -13.81
C ASP A 28 6.12 6.31 -14.56
N PRO A 29 4.82 6.10 -14.31
CA PRO A 29 4.08 4.99 -14.88
C PRO A 29 3.80 5.17 -16.38
N SER A 30 3.92 6.39 -16.91
CA SER A 30 3.69 6.64 -18.35
C SER A 30 4.82 6.11 -19.25
N ARG A 31 6.00 5.86 -18.67
CA ARG A 31 7.21 5.48 -19.42
C ARG A 31 7.95 4.27 -18.83
N THR A 32 7.40 3.64 -17.80
CA THR A 32 7.98 2.45 -17.19
C THR A 32 7.17 1.24 -17.58
N GLU A 33 7.83 0.20 -18.09
CA GLU A 33 7.21 -1.12 -18.29
C GLU A 33 6.59 -1.62 -16.98
N GLU A 34 5.40 -2.23 -17.09
CA GLU A 34 4.60 -2.67 -15.95
C GLU A 34 5.39 -3.52 -14.95
N GLN A 35 6.22 -4.46 -15.43
CA GLN A 35 7.00 -5.37 -14.57
C GLN A 35 8.13 -4.66 -13.79
N LYS A 36 8.45 -3.41 -14.17
CA LYS A 36 9.45 -2.57 -13.51
C LYS A 36 8.81 -1.46 -12.68
N LEU A 37 7.48 -1.33 -12.66
CA LEU A 37 6.80 -0.35 -11.83
C LEU A 37 7.07 -0.64 -10.35
N LYS A 38 7.34 0.44 -9.61
CA LYS A 38 7.56 0.41 -8.17
C LYS A 38 6.61 1.39 -7.52
N THR A 39 5.85 0.92 -6.56
CA THR A 39 4.96 1.73 -5.73
C THR A 39 5.31 1.55 -4.26
N GLU A 40 5.13 2.60 -3.49
CA GLU A 40 5.03 2.54 -2.03
C GLU A 40 3.54 2.52 -1.67
N ILE A 41 3.16 1.62 -0.77
CA ILE A 41 1.80 1.56 -0.23
C ILE A 41 1.82 2.18 1.16
N TYR A 42 1.06 3.26 1.35
CA TYR A 42 0.96 3.97 2.63
C TYR A 42 -0.27 3.51 3.38
N ILE A 43 -0.05 2.82 4.50
CA ILE A 43 -1.11 2.27 5.35
C ILE A 43 -1.27 3.16 6.60
N PRO A 44 -2.47 3.69 6.86
CA PRO A 44 -2.70 4.55 8.00
C PRO A 44 -2.92 3.73 9.28
N LEU A 45 -1.92 3.73 10.17
CA LEU A 45 -1.96 3.03 11.47
C LEU A 45 -2.51 3.92 12.59
N GLN A 46 -3.00 3.30 13.67
CA GLN A 46 -3.44 3.93 14.92
C GLN A 46 -2.39 3.80 16.03
#